data_AF-A0ABD5AZ48-F1
#
_entry.id   AF-A0ABD5AZ48-F1
#
_cell.length_a   1.000
_cell.length_b   1.000
_cell.length_c   1.000
_cell.angle_alpha   90.00
_cell.angle_beta   90.00
_cell.angle_gamma   90.00
#
_symmetry.space_group_name_H-M   'P 1'
#
loop_
_entity.id
_entity.type
_entity.pdbx_description
1 polymer ?
#
loop_
_entity_poly.entity_id
_entity_poly.type
_entity_poly.pdbx_seq_one_letter_code
_entity_poly.pdbx_strand_id
1 'polypeptide(L)'
;KEIKEVRDIKPELTSELIQLSEWMSHYHVMKRISVLEAMLPSAIKAKYKKAFSIIDPKNLSSKTKALFNNDGYYLYKEAQQNNDLEEMLTLLNQGLIEEVTILSQNTKKKTQKAVGVVNTLNGDEVLAKLEKYTKQYDLYAFLLEETHRTVFLKEINDMGFSHS
;
A
#
# COMPACT_ATOMS: atom_id res chain seq x y z
N LYS A 1 -10.97 20.66 -17.74
CA LYS A 1 -10.92 19.60 -16.70
C LYS A 1 -10.77 20.29 -15.36
N GLU A 2 -11.57 19.89 -14.37
CA GLU A 2 -11.44 20.42 -13.01
C GLU A 2 -10.24 19.79 -12.28
N ILE A 3 -9.72 20.52 -11.28
CA ILE A 3 -8.67 20.03 -10.38
C ILE A 3 -9.30 18.94 -9.51
N LYS A 4 -8.80 17.71 -9.62
CA LYS A 4 -9.35 16.57 -8.88
C LYS A 4 -8.90 16.53 -7.43
N GLU A 5 -7.63 16.86 -7.19
CA GLU A 5 -6.98 16.68 -5.89
C GLU A 5 -5.68 17.51 -5.85
N VAL A 6 -5.35 18.05 -4.68
CA VAL A 6 -4.06 18.69 -4.41
C VAL A 6 -3.21 17.63 -3.72
N ARG A 7 -2.02 17.31 -4.25
CA ARG A 7 -1.22 16.20 -3.72
C ARG A 7 -0.32 16.58 -2.55
N ASP A 8 0.16 17.82 -2.55
CA ASP A 8 1.16 18.27 -1.60
C ASP A 8 0.80 19.70 -1.13
N ILE A 9 0.96 19.95 0.17
CA ILE A 9 0.75 21.27 0.79
C ILE A 9 1.94 22.17 0.53
N LYS A 10 3.13 21.59 0.70
CA LYS A 10 4.42 22.26 0.53
C LYS A 10 5.07 21.74 -0.74
N PRO A 11 5.64 22.61 -1.57
CA PRO A 11 6.42 22.15 -2.71
C PRO A 11 7.64 21.36 -2.22
N GLU A 12 7.82 20.16 -2.76
CA GLU A 12 8.99 19.31 -2.52
C GLU A 12 10.27 19.91 -3.12
N LEU A 13 10.10 20.68 -4.20
CA LEU A 13 11.18 21.42 -4.82
C LEU A 13 11.30 22.80 -4.19
N THR A 14 12.53 23.20 -3.87
CA THR A 14 12.79 24.57 -3.41
C THR A 14 12.55 25.58 -4.51
N SER A 15 12.39 26.85 -4.14
CA SER A 15 12.19 27.94 -5.12
C SER A 15 13.33 28.02 -6.13
N GLU A 16 14.56 27.73 -5.72
CA GLU A 16 15.75 27.71 -6.59
C GLU A 16 15.65 26.58 -7.62
N LEU A 17 15.23 25.38 -7.23
CA LEU A 17 15.04 24.26 -8.16
C LEU A 17 13.90 24.51 -9.14
N ILE A 18 12.84 25.18 -8.70
CA ILE A 18 11.73 25.59 -9.58
C ILE A 18 12.23 26.55 -10.66
N GLN A 19 13.09 27.52 -10.31
CA GLN A 19 13.71 28.44 -11.28
C GLN A 19 14.70 27.72 -12.19
N LEU A 20 15.51 26.82 -11.65
CA LEU A 20 16.45 26.00 -12.43
C LEU A 20 15.72 25.14 -13.46
N SER A 21 14.56 24.58 -13.11
CA SER A 21 13.74 23.79 -14.04
C SER A 21 13.31 24.57 -15.28
N GLU A 22 13.05 25.88 -15.10
CA GLU A 22 12.66 26.78 -16.18
C GLU A 22 13.82 27.09 -17.10
N TRP A 23 14.97 27.42 -16.51
CA TRP A 23 16.20 27.66 -17.28
C TRP A 23 16.63 26.42 -18.09
N MET A 24 16.64 25.23 -17.46
CA MET A 24 16.96 23.96 -18.12
C MET A 24 15.99 23.63 -19.26
N SER A 25 14.69 23.87 -19.05
CA SER A 25 13.64 23.64 -20.05
C SER A 25 13.87 24.50 -21.29
N HIS A 26 14.23 25.78 -21.11
CA HIS A 26 14.53 26.68 -22.22
C HIS A 26 15.86 26.34 -22.90
N TYR A 27 16.92 26.10 -22.13
CA TYR A 27 18.26 25.87 -22.66
C TYR A 27 18.33 24.57 -23.50
N HIS A 28 17.68 23.51 -23.04
CA HIS A 28 17.69 22.21 -23.72
C HIS A 28 16.44 21.96 -24.58
N VAL A 29 15.52 22.92 -24.70
CA VAL A 29 14.27 22.79 -25.47
C VAL A 29 13.48 21.53 -25.05
N MET A 30 13.36 21.33 -23.74
CA MET A 30 12.63 20.20 -23.15
C MET A 30 11.36 20.68 -22.46
N LYS A 31 10.38 19.79 -22.28
CA LYS A 31 9.18 20.11 -21.50
C LYS A 31 9.57 20.33 -20.03
N ARG A 32 9.18 21.47 -19.45
CA ARG A 32 9.43 21.80 -18.03
C ARG A 32 8.95 20.70 -17.07
N ILE A 33 7.80 20.08 -17.36
CA ILE A 33 7.28 18.97 -16.54
C ILE A 33 8.27 17.80 -16.45
N SER A 34 8.95 17.45 -17.54
CA SER A 34 9.93 16.35 -17.56
C SER A 34 11.17 16.68 -16.74
N VAL A 35 11.59 17.95 -16.74
CA VAL A 35 12.70 18.41 -15.90
C VAL A 35 12.32 18.37 -14.42
N LEU A 36 11.12 18.84 -14.07
CA LEU A 36 10.58 18.78 -12.71
C LEU A 36 10.47 17.32 -12.22
N GLU A 37 9.95 16.40 -13.05
CA GLU A 37 9.83 14.97 -12.73
C GLU A 37 11.20 14.28 -12.54
N ALA A 38 12.23 14.74 -13.26
CA ALA A 38 13.59 14.25 -13.09
C ALA A 38 14.23 14.76 -11.78
N MET A 39 13.88 15.97 -11.35
CA MET A 39 14.37 16.58 -10.10
C MET A 39 13.68 16.01 -8.84
N LEU A 40 12.51 15.37 -8.97
CA LEU A 40 11.83 14.75 -7.83
C LEU A 40 12.61 13.51 -7.32
N PRO A 41 12.88 13.40 -6.01
CA PRO A 41 13.51 12.23 -5.41
C PRO A 41 12.79 10.92 -5.74
N SER A 42 13.55 9.84 -5.97
CA SER A 42 13.00 8.52 -6.27
C SER A 42 12.04 7.98 -5.20
N ALA A 43 12.20 8.39 -3.93
CA ALA A 43 11.32 8.02 -2.82
C ALA A 43 9.89 8.57 -2.97
N ILE A 44 9.73 9.71 -3.65
CA ILE A 44 8.45 10.38 -3.92
C ILE A 44 7.75 9.76 -5.16
N LYS A 45 8.47 8.98 -5.97
CA LYS A 45 7.88 8.25 -7.10
C LYS A 45 7.10 7.01 -6.65
N ALA A 46 7.30 6.53 -5.42
CA ALA A 46 6.55 5.42 -4.83
C ALA A 46 5.18 5.87 -4.27
N LYS A 47 4.26 4.93 -4.00
CA LYS A 47 3.00 5.25 -3.28
C LYS A 47 3.34 5.63 -1.83
N TYR A 48 3.44 6.92 -1.54
CA TYR A 48 3.51 7.44 -0.18
C TYR A 48 2.17 8.03 0.25
N LYS A 49 1.93 8.10 1.56
CA LYS A 49 0.83 8.88 2.14
C LYS A 49 1.43 9.94 3.05
N LYS A 50 1.07 11.20 2.84
CA LYS A 50 1.37 12.28 3.78
C LYS A 50 0.35 12.26 4.91
N ALA A 51 0.81 12.50 6.13
CA ALA A 51 -0.01 12.62 7.31
C ALA A 51 0.54 13.72 8.23
N PHE A 52 -0.30 14.22 9.11
CA PHE A 52 0.13 15.05 10.23
C PHE A 52 0.40 14.15 11.44
N SER A 53 1.43 14.46 12.22
CA SER A 53 1.72 13.83 13.51
C SER A 53 1.80 14.87 14.62
N ILE A 54 1.40 14.49 15.83
CA ILE A 54 1.37 15.39 16.99
C ILE A 54 2.77 15.50 17.59
N ILE A 55 3.29 16.73 17.74
CA ILE A 55 4.55 16.99 18.45
C ILE A 55 4.26 17.30 19.92
N ASP A 56 3.34 18.24 20.18
CA ASP A 56 2.99 18.66 21.53
C ASP A 56 1.50 18.43 21.82
N PRO A 57 1.15 17.30 22.46
CA PRO A 57 -0.22 17.02 22.81
C PRO A 57 -0.77 17.94 23.91
N LYS A 58 0.04 18.70 24.66
CA LYS A 58 -0.48 19.53 25.76
C LYS A 58 -1.16 20.80 25.25
N ASN A 59 -0.68 21.33 24.14
CA ASN A 59 -1.16 22.57 23.54
C ASN A 59 -2.20 22.36 22.42
N LEU A 60 -2.60 21.10 22.16
CA LEU A 60 -3.63 20.77 21.19
C LEU A 60 -5.03 20.72 21.82
N SER A 61 -6.02 21.29 21.13
CA SER A 61 -7.42 21.22 21.57
C SER A 61 -7.93 19.78 21.57
N SER A 62 -8.89 19.45 22.45
CA SER A 62 -9.48 18.11 22.50
C SER A 62 -10.17 17.71 21.20
N LYS A 63 -10.72 18.68 20.46
CA LYS A 63 -11.33 18.48 19.15
C LYS A 63 -10.28 18.07 18.11
N THR A 64 -9.17 18.80 18.08
CA THR A 64 -8.06 18.53 17.16
C THR A 64 -7.43 17.17 17.42
N LYS A 65 -7.27 16.78 18.70
CA LYS A 65 -6.75 15.44 19.07
C LYS A 65 -7.61 14.29 18.56
N ALA A 66 -8.93 14.47 18.52
CA ALA A 66 -9.86 13.44 18.07
C ALA A 66 -9.78 13.17 16.56
N LEU A 67 -9.14 14.05 15.79
CA LEU A 67 -8.89 13.85 14.35
C LEU A 67 -7.75 12.85 14.07
N PHE A 68 -6.84 12.67 15.03
CA PHE A 68 -5.71 11.75 14.88
C PHE A 68 -6.15 10.33 15.24
N ASN A 69 -5.69 9.36 14.46
CA ASN A 69 -5.95 7.95 14.71
C ASN A 69 -5.17 7.44 15.95
N ASN A 70 -5.39 6.17 16.32
CA ASN A 70 -4.72 5.54 17.47
C ASN A 70 -3.18 5.55 17.35
N ASP A 71 -2.65 5.61 16.14
CA ASP A 71 -1.22 5.67 15.86
C ASP A 71 -0.67 7.11 15.90
N GLY A 72 -1.51 8.11 16.22
CA GLY A 72 -1.11 9.51 16.31
C GLY A 72 -0.97 10.20 14.95
N TYR A 73 -1.60 9.67 13.90
CA TYR A 73 -1.58 10.24 12.55
C TYR A 73 -2.96 10.74 12.12
N TYR A 74 -2.98 11.90 11.47
CA TYR A 74 -4.14 12.36 10.71
C TYR A 74 -3.78 12.42 9.22
N LEU A 75 -4.46 11.62 8.38
CA LEU A 75 -4.07 11.51 6.98
C LEU A 75 -4.41 12.79 6.21
N TYR A 76 -3.48 13.21 5.34
CA TYR A 76 -3.67 14.43 4.55
C TYR A 76 -4.95 14.41 3.69
N LYS A 77 -5.25 13.25 3.09
CA LYS A 77 -6.48 13.07 2.30
C LYS A 77 -7.76 13.25 3.12
N GLU A 78 -7.73 12.83 4.39
CA GLU A 78 -8.88 12.96 5.30
C GLU A 78 -9.05 14.43 5.70
N ALA A 79 -7.96 15.12 6.03
CA ALA A 79 -7.97 16.56 6.30
C ALA A 79 -8.49 17.39 5.11
N GLN A 80 -8.13 17.01 3.88
CA GLN A 80 -8.65 17.67 2.68
C GLN A 80 -10.14 17.42 2.46
N GLN A 81 -10.62 16.19 2.72
CA GLN A 81 -12.05 15.86 2.58
C GLN A 81 -12.91 16.53 3.64
N ASN A 82 -12.36 16.70 4.85
CA ASN A 82 -13.05 17.29 5.99
C ASN A 82 -12.93 18.82 6.06
N ASN A 83 -12.19 19.46 5.13
CA ASN A 83 -11.85 20.89 5.14
C ASN A 83 -11.06 21.37 6.38
N ASP A 84 -10.24 20.51 6.97
CA ASP A 84 -9.43 20.84 8.16
C ASP A 84 -8.05 21.45 7.81
N LEU A 85 -7.74 21.63 6.53
CA LEU A 85 -6.40 22.01 6.07
C LEU A 85 -5.91 23.35 6.63
N GLU A 86 -6.77 24.36 6.74
CA GLU A 86 -6.39 25.67 7.30
C GLU A 86 -6.02 25.57 8.79
N GLU A 87 -6.75 24.77 9.55
CA GLU A 87 -6.44 24.50 10.96
C GLU A 87 -5.10 23.75 11.07
N MET A 88 -4.89 22.70 10.26
CA MET A 88 -3.64 21.94 10.26
C MET A 88 -2.43 22.79 9.84
N LEU A 89 -2.59 23.67 8.84
CA LEU A 89 -1.54 24.62 8.43
C LEU A 89 -1.15 25.59 9.56
N THR A 90 -2.14 26.07 10.30
CA THR A 90 -1.90 26.96 11.45
C THR A 90 -1.12 26.23 12.54
N LEU A 91 -1.51 24.99 12.86
CA LEU A 91 -0.84 24.15 13.85
C LEU A 91 0.58 23.75 13.43
N LEU A 92 0.79 23.49 12.13
CA LEU A 92 2.12 23.25 11.55
C LEU A 92 3.03 24.46 11.74
N ASN A 93 2.54 25.67 11.43
CA ASN A 93 3.31 26.91 11.58
C ASN A 93 3.61 27.23 13.06
N GLN A 94 2.75 26.80 13.97
CA GLN A 94 2.95 26.92 15.42
C GLN A 94 3.90 25.84 15.99
N GLY A 95 4.28 24.84 15.18
CA GLY A 95 5.13 23.73 15.63
C GLY A 95 4.43 22.76 16.58
N LEU A 96 3.09 22.72 16.58
CA LEU A 96 2.31 21.80 17.43
C LEU A 96 2.13 20.43 16.79
N ILE A 97 2.19 20.38 15.46
CA ILE A 97 2.14 19.18 14.64
C ILE A 97 3.25 19.24 13.59
N GLU A 98 3.66 18.10 13.07
CA GLU A 98 4.60 17.99 11.94
C GLU A 98 4.00 17.22 10.77
N GLU A 99 4.54 17.48 9.58
CA GLU A 99 4.23 16.71 8.38
C GLU A 99 5.15 15.50 8.30
N VAL A 100 4.55 14.31 8.28
CA VAL A 100 5.26 13.03 8.17
C VAL A 100 4.89 12.31 6.89
N THR A 101 5.89 11.69 6.26
CA THR A 101 5.68 10.85 5.08
C THR A 101 5.62 9.39 5.50
N ILE A 102 4.43 8.80 5.43
CA ILE A 102 4.22 7.38 5.70
C ILE A 102 4.53 6.61 4.42
N LEU A 103 5.69 5.95 4.42
CA LEU A 103 6.05 5.00 3.37
C LEU A 103 5.20 3.75 3.52
N SER A 104 4.45 3.41 2.49
CA SER A 104 3.81 2.11 2.35
C SER A 104 4.89 1.05 2.15
N GLN A 105 5.56 0.62 3.22
CA GLN A 105 6.41 -0.56 3.13
C GLN A 105 5.51 -1.78 2.94
N ASN A 106 5.60 -2.39 1.77
CA ASN A 106 5.05 -3.73 1.53
C ASN A 106 5.94 -4.79 2.18
N THR A 107 6.22 -4.66 3.48
CA THR A 107 7.02 -5.61 4.29
C THR A 107 6.16 -6.73 4.87
N LYS A 108 4.84 -6.73 4.63
CA LYS A 108 4.01 -7.89 4.92
C LYS A 108 4.54 -9.08 4.12
N LYS A 109 4.93 -10.16 4.82
CA LYS A 109 5.33 -11.42 4.19
C LYS A 109 4.28 -11.79 3.14
N LYS A 110 4.73 -12.02 1.90
CA LYS A 110 3.86 -12.52 0.86
C LYS A 110 3.40 -13.92 1.26
N THR A 111 2.12 -14.09 1.54
CA THR A 111 1.52 -15.39 1.84
C THR A 111 0.89 -15.97 0.58
N GLN A 112 0.85 -17.30 0.48
CA GLN A 112 0.19 -18.02 -0.59
C GLN A 112 -0.67 -19.11 0.02
N LYS A 113 -1.87 -19.33 -0.53
CA LYS A 113 -2.74 -20.43 -0.10
C LYS A 113 -2.10 -21.76 -0.54
N ALA A 114 -2.04 -22.71 0.39
CA ALA A 114 -1.54 -24.05 0.17
C ALA A 114 -2.49 -25.08 0.78
N VAL A 115 -2.48 -26.29 0.25
CA VAL A 115 -3.26 -27.44 0.70
C VAL A 115 -2.30 -28.58 1.01
N GLY A 116 -2.58 -29.33 2.08
CA GLY A 116 -1.85 -30.54 2.42
C GLY A 116 -2.80 -31.54 3.07
N VAL A 117 -2.53 -32.83 2.90
CA VAL A 117 -3.32 -33.90 3.54
C VAL A 117 -2.84 -34.06 4.97
N VAL A 118 -3.80 -34.16 5.90
CA VAL A 118 -3.51 -34.49 7.30
C VAL A 118 -3.59 -36.01 7.45
N ASN A 119 -2.55 -36.65 7.99
CA ASN A 119 -2.43 -38.10 8.15
C ASN A 119 -3.43 -38.75 9.14
N THR A 120 -4.46 -38.01 9.58
CA THR A 120 -5.47 -38.49 10.53
C THR A 120 -6.58 -39.31 9.89
N LEU A 121 -6.65 -39.35 8.55
CA LEU A 121 -7.67 -40.08 7.79
C LEU A 121 -7.01 -41.20 6.99
N ASN A 122 -7.68 -42.35 6.88
CA ASN A 122 -7.29 -43.41 5.97
C ASN A 122 -7.52 -42.95 4.52
N GLY A 123 -6.44 -42.70 3.79
CA GLY A 123 -6.50 -42.14 2.42
C GLY A 123 -7.33 -43.00 1.48
N ASP A 124 -7.27 -44.31 1.63
CA ASP A 124 -7.99 -45.28 0.79
C ASP A 124 -9.52 -45.18 0.97
N GLU A 125 -9.99 -44.91 2.18
CA GLU A 125 -11.42 -44.74 2.47
C GLU A 125 -11.99 -43.45 1.87
N VAL A 126 -11.16 -42.41 1.77
CA VAL A 126 -11.55 -41.14 1.16
C VAL A 126 -11.55 -41.27 -0.37
N LEU A 127 -10.55 -41.95 -0.94
CA LEU A 127 -10.52 -42.27 -2.37
C LEU A 127 -11.74 -43.10 -2.81
N ALA A 128 -12.12 -44.11 -2.02
CA ALA A 128 -13.31 -44.94 -2.30
C ALA A 128 -14.60 -44.11 -2.33
N LYS A 129 -14.72 -43.06 -1.51
CA LYS A 129 -15.87 -42.13 -1.52
C LYS A 129 -15.85 -41.18 -2.72
N LEU A 130 -14.67 -40.90 -3.26
CA LEU A 130 -14.46 -39.96 -4.36
C LEU A 130 -14.46 -40.63 -5.75
N GLU A 131 -14.61 -41.96 -5.85
CA GLU A 131 -14.62 -42.69 -7.14
C GLU A 131 -15.58 -42.10 -8.19
N LYS A 132 -16.71 -41.54 -7.74
CA LYS A 132 -17.71 -40.93 -8.63
C LYS A 132 -17.32 -39.53 -9.14
N TYR A 133 -16.32 -38.89 -8.55
CA TYR A 133 -15.90 -37.52 -8.81
C TYR A 133 -14.45 -37.51 -9.29
N THR A 134 -14.23 -37.88 -10.56
CA THR A 134 -12.90 -38.05 -11.18
C THR A 134 -11.92 -36.92 -10.86
N LYS A 135 -12.35 -35.66 -11.00
CA LYS A 135 -11.50 -34.49 -10.71
C LYS A 135 -11.07 -34.35 -9.24
N GLN A 136 -11.96 -34.70 -8.32
CA GLN A 136 -11.68 -34.64 -6.88
C GLN A 136 -10.84 -35.84 -6.45
N TYR A 137 -11.08 -37.00 -7.06
CA TYR A 137 -10.29 -38.21 -6.92
C TYR A 137 -8.84 -37.96 -7.33
N ASP A 138 -8.61 -37.45 -8.55
CA ASP A 138 -7.28 -37.20 -9.09
C ASP A 138 -6.50 -36.20 -8.23
N LEU A 139 -7.15 -35.13 -7.79
CA LEU A 139 -6.54 -34.15 -6.89
C LEU A 139 -6.16 -34.75 -5.54
N TYR A 140 -7.05 -35.54 -4.95
CA TYR A 140 -6.80 -36.15 -3.64
C TYR A 140 -5.72 -37.24 -3.72
N ALA A 141 -5.71 -38.05 -4.79
CA ALA A 141 -4.66 -39.03 -5.07
C ALA A 141 -3.28 -38.37 -5.20
N PHE A 142 -3.19 -37.28 -5.98
CA PHE A 142 -1.97 -36.50 -6.09
C PHE A 142 -1.51 -35.92 -4.74
N LEU A 143 -2.43 -35.39 -3.95
CA LEU A 143 -2.12 -34.84 -2.62
C LEU A 143 -1.68 -35.93 -1.62
N LEU A 144 -2.12 -37.18 -1.79
CA LEU A 144 -1.64 -38.33 -1.01
C LEU A 144 -0.21 -38.75 -1.38
N GLU A 145 0.15 -38.66 -2.66
CA GLU A 145 1.53 -38.90 -3.12
C GLU A 145 2.49 -37.80 -2.61
N GLU A 146 2.01 -36.56 -2.54
CA GLU A 146 2.79 -35.38 -2.15
C GLU A 146 2.72 -35.03 -0.64
N THR A 147 2.40 -36.01 0.23
CA THR A 147 2.22 -35.81 1.69
C THR A 147 3.43 -35.22 2.43
N HIS A 148 4.61 -35.26 1.83
CA HIS A 148 5.85 -34.72 2.39
C HIS A 148 5.95 -33.18 2.31
N ARG A 149 5.06 -32.51 1.56
CA ARG A 149 5.03 -31.05 1.44
C ARG A 149 3.60 -30.50 1.37
N THR A 150 3.45 -29.21 1.63
CA THR A 150 2.21 -28.49 1.29
C THR A 150 2.30 -28.00 -0.14
N VAL A 151 1.24 -28.23 -0.93
CA VAL A 151 1.19 -27.85 -2.34
C VAL A 151 0.46 -26.51 -2.47
N PHE A 152 1.03 -25.57 -3.22
CA PHE A 152 0.39 -24.28 -3.43
C PHE A 152 -0.86 -24.41 -4.31
N LEU A 153 -1.91 -23.66 -3.99
CA LEU A 153 -3.13 -23.66 -4.81
C LEU A 153 -2.86 -23.21 -6.25
N LYS A 154 -1.85 -22.36 -6.45
CA LYS A 154 -1.41 -21.95 -7.79
C LYS A 154 -0.81 -23.13 -8.58
N GLU A 155 0.01 -23.95 -7.93
CA GLU A 155 0.61 -25.14 -8.56
C GLU A 155 -0.48 -26.14 -8.95
N ILE A 156 -1.46 -26.38 -8.07
CA ILE A 156 -2.63 -27.22 -8.35
C ILE A 156 -3.40 -26.73 -9.59
N ASN A 157 -3.60 -25.41 -9.71
CA ASN A 157 -4.28 -24.82 -10.87
C ASN A 157 -3.46 -24.92 -12.15
N ASP A 158 -2.15 -24.67 -12.07
CA ASP A 158 -1.24 -24.74 -13.21
C ASP A 158 -1.13 -26.20 -13.74
N MET A 159 -1.31 -27.19 -12.86
CA MET A 159 -1.40 -28.63 -13.20
C MET A 159 -2.75 -29.03 -13.82
N GLY A 160 -3.72 -28.12 -13.91
CA GLY A 160 -5.00 -28.37 -14.56
C GLY A 160 -6.07 -29.03 -13.67
N PHE A 161 -5.84 -29.12 -12.36
CA PHE A 161 -6.87 -29.57 -11.43
C PHE A 161 -8.00 -28.51 -11.36
N SER A 162 -9.24 -28.99 -11.40
CA SER A 162 -10.44 -28.14 -11.50
C SER A 162 -10.75 -27.44 -10.17
N HIS A 163 -11.16 -26.17 -10.23
CA HIS A 163 -11.72 -25.41 -9.09
C HIS A 163 -13.15 -25.81 -8.71
N SER A 164 -13.71 -26.85 -9.35
CA SER A 164 -15.11 -27.27 -9.25
C SER A 164 -15.23 -28.77 -9.47
#